data_AF-A0A8T1PPC8-F1
#
_entry.id   AF-A0A8T1PPC8-F1
#
_cell.length_a   1.000
_cell.length_b   1.000
_cell.length_c   1.000
_cell.angle_alpha   90.00
_cell.angle_beta   90.00
_cell.angle_gamma   90.00
#
_symmetry.space_group_name_H-M   'P 1'
#
loop_
_entity.id
_entity.type
_entity.pdbx_description
1 polymer ?
#
loop_
_entity_poly.entity_id
_entity_poly.type
_entity_poly.pdbx_seq_one_letter_code
_entity_poly.pdbx_strand_id
1 'polypeptide(L)'
;MVANVLACLFIFAAISSSVAYDPDPLQDLCVADLKSKIKVNGFVCKDDAEVTAADFTFAGLAKPMLINNSFGSVVTTANVMQVLFI
;
A
#
# COMPACT_ATOMS: atom_id res chain seq x y z
N MET A 1 -25.79 23.63 30.38
CA MET A 1 -25.24 24.23 29.14
C MET A 1 -23.73 24.03 29.04
N VAL A 2 -22.93 24.50 30.00
CA VAL A 2 -21.45 24.39 29.99
C VAL A 2 -20.92 22.95 30.00
N ALA A 3 -21.51 22.06 30.81
CA ALA A 3 -21.09 20.65 30.87
C ALA A 3 -21.24 19.91 29.54
N ASN A 4 -22.29 20.20 28.77
CA ASN A 4 -22.54 19.58 27.48
C ASN A 4 -21.58 20.10 26.41
N VAL A 5 -21.26 21.40 26.45
CA VAL A 5 -20.26 22.00 25.55
C VAL A 5 -18.87 21.42 25.83
N LEU A 6 -18.51 21.23 27.10
CA LEU A 6 -17.24 20.62 27.50
C LEU A 6 -17.17 19.15 27.07
N ALA A 7 -18.26 18.39 27.24
CA ALA A 7 -18.36 17.01 26.77
C ALA A 7 -18.20 16.92 25.23
N CYS A 8 -18.81 17.83 24.47
CA CYS A 8 -18.65 17.88 23.02
C CYS A 8 -17.21 18.18 22.58
N LEU A 9 -16.49 19.07 23.30
CA LEU A 9 -15.08 19.37 23.02
C LEU A 9 -14.16 18.16 23.27
N PHE A 10 -14.39 17.42 24.35
CA PHE A 10 -13.63 16.19 24.64
C PHE A 10 -13.87 15.10 23.58
N ILE A 11 -15.11 14.93 23.13
CA ILE A 11 -15.44 13.97 22.07
C ILE A 11 -14.76 14.38 20.75
N PHE A 12 -14.80 15.67 20.40
CA PHE A 12 -14.15 16.17 19.18
C PHE A 12 -12.62 16.00 19.21
N ALA A 13 -12.00 16.23 20.37
CA ALA A 13 -10.57 15.99 20.60
C ALA A 13 -10.19 14.50 20.51
N ALA A 14 -11.07 13.60 20.97
CA ALA A 14 -10.82 12.16 20.91
C ALA A 14 -10.92 11.57 19.48
N ILE A 15 -11.68 12.21 18.59
CA ILE A 15 -11.90 11.72 17.21
C ILE A 15 -10.87 12.32 16.22
N SER A 16 -10.16 13.37 16.59
CA SER A 16 -9.41 14.21 15.64
C SER A 16 -8.00 13.71 15.26
N SER A 17 -7.61 12.46 15.54
CA SER A 17 -6.25 12.02 15.19
C SER A 17 -6.11 10.52 14.95
N SER A 18 -6.65 10.05 13.83
CA SER A 18 -6.16 8.80 13.21
C SER A 18 -5.95 9.02 11.71
N VAL A 19 -4.74 9.40 11.33
CA VAL A 19 -4.28 9.33 9.95
C VAL A 19 -3.54 8.01 9.78
N ALA A 20 -4.09 7.12 8.96
CA ALA A 20 -3.44 5.88 8.56
C ALA A 20 -2.97 6.06 7.11
N TYR A 21 -1.66 6.01 6.90
CA TYR A 21 -1.02 6.10 5.60
C TYR A 21 0.27 5.27 5.62
N ASP A 22 0.80 4.97 4.45
CA ASP A 22 2.04 4.23 4.31
C ASP A 22 3.23 5.10 4.76
N PRO A 23 4.22 4.55 5.48
CA PRO A 23 5.39 5.31 5.92
C PRO A 23 6.12 5.97 4.75
N ASP A 24 6.67 7.17 4.96
CA ASP A 24 7.51 7.82 3.96
C ASP A 24 8.74 6.96 3.63
N PRO A 25 9.14 6.86 2.35
CA PRO A 25 10.30 6.08 1.95
C PRO A 25 11.58 6.72 2.52
N LEU A 26 12.44 5.88 3.11
CA LEU A 26 13.71 6.32 3.71
C LEU A 26 14.85 6.45 2.69
N GLN A 27 14.64 5.94 1.48
CA GLN A 27 15.62 5.80 0.42
C GLN A 27 14.92 5.94 -0.94
N ASP A 28 15.67 6.25 -1.99
CA ASP A 28 15.09 6.46 -3.33
C ASP A 28 14.41 5.19 -3.88
N LEU A 29 14.82 4.03 -3.38
CA LEU A 29 14.39 2.74 -3.89
C LEU A 29 14.36 1.66 -2.80
N CYS A 30 13.25 0.92 -2.70
CA CYS A 30 13.20 -0.37 -2.01
C CYS A 30 12.44 -1.40 -2.84
N VAL A 31 13.16 -2.35 -3.45
CA VAL A 31 12.55 -3.46 -4.21
C VAL A 31 12.11 -4.56 -3.26
N ALA A 32 10.82 -4.81 -3.08
CA ALA A 32 10.30 -5.89 -2.27
C ALA A 32 10.87 -7.25 -2.70
N ASP A 33 11.62 -7.89 -1.79
CA ASP A 33 12.06 -9.26 -1.92
C ASP A 33 10.95 -10.21 -1.47
N LEU A 34 10.18 -10.69 -2.44
CA LEU A 34 9.10 -11.65 -2.22
C LEU A 34 9.58 -13.06 -1.83
N LYS A 35 10.89 -13.33 -1.87
CA LYS A 35 11.48 -14.62 -1.48
C LYS A 35 11.99 -14.61 -0.03
N SER A 36 12.12 -13.43 0.57
CA SER A 36 12.57 -13.30 1.96
C SER A 36 11.59 -13.99 2.92
N LYS A 37 12.13 -14.67 3.93
CA LYS A 37 11.36 -15.30 5.01
C LYS A 37 11.19 -14.39 6.23
N ILE A 38 11.83 -13.23 6.21
CA ILE A 38 11.82 -12.25 7.30
C ILE A 38 10.52 -11.45 7.21
N LYS A 39 9.86 -11.27 8.35
CA LYS A 39 8.63 -10.49 8.46
C LYS A 39 8.93 -9.13 9.05
N VAL A 40 8.60 -8.08 8.31
CA VAL A 40 8.67 -6.67 8.73
C VAL A 40 7.32 -6.01 8.45
N ASN A 41 7.13 -4.76 8.88
CA ASN A 41 5.99 -3.97 8.43
C ASN A 41 6.23 -3.59 6.95
N GLY A 42 5.55 -4.28 6.02
CA GLY A 42 5.82 -4.20 4.59
C GLY A 42 6.63 -5.40 4.08
N PHE A 43 7.64 -5.14 3.26
CA PHE A 43 8.51 -6.16 2.68
C PHE A 43 9.98 -5.81 2.91
N VAL A 44 10.82 -6.84 2.97
CA VAL A 44 12.27 -6.64 2.98
C VAL A 44 12.71 -6.16 1.60
N CYS A 45 13.63 -5.21 1.52
CA CYS A 45 14.20 -4.78 0.25
C CYS A 45 15.21 -5.82 -0.27
N LYS A 46 15.23 -6.01 -1.57
CA LYS A 46 16.23 -6.74 -2.34
C LYS A 46 17.56 -6.02 -2.26
N ASP A 47 18.66 -6.75 -2.49
CA ASP A 47 19.97 -6.14 -2.64
C ASP A 47 20.04 -5.26 -3.89
N ASP A 48 20.63 -4.08 -3.78
CA ASP A 48 20.76 -3.09 -4.87
C ASP A 48 21.42 -3.69 -6.12
N ALA A 49 22.34 -4.64 -5.96
CA ALA A 49 23.01 -5.30 -7.08
C ALA A 49 22.10 -6.25 -7.87
N GLU A 50 20.99 -6.69 -7.27
CA GLU A 50 20.01 -7.55 -7.91
C GLU A 50 18.83 -6.77 -8.52
N VAL A 51 18.81 -5.44 -8.35
CA VAL A 51 17.75 -4.60 -8.90
C VAL A 51 17.99 -4.34 -10.38
N THR A 52 16.92 -4.49 -11.16
CA THR A 52 16.93 -4.30 -12.60
C THR A 52 15.81 -3.37 -13.04
N ALA A 53 15.93 -2.81 -14.26
CA ALA A 53 14.87 -1.98 -14.85
C ALA A 53 13.52 -2.72 -14.96
N ALA A 54 13.54 -4.05 -15.05
CA ALA A 54 12.33 -4.86 -15.14
C ALA A 54 11.48 -4.80 -13.86
N ASP A 55 12.11 -4.60 -12.70
CA ASP A 55 11.43 -4.55 -11.39
C ASP A 55 10.48 -3.34 -11.27
N PHE A 56 10.67 -2.31 -12.10
CA PHE A 56 9.86 -1.09 -12.14
C PHE A 56 8.75 -1.07 -13.20
N THR A 57 8.61 -2.16 -13.96
CA THR A 57 7.70 -2.19 -15.10
C THR A 57 6.62 -3.24 -14.88
N PHE A 58 5.37 -2.88 -15.19
CA PHE A 58 4.26 -3.82 -15.16
C PHE A 58 3.35 -3.65 -16.36
N ALA A 59 3.40 -4.62 -17.26
CA ALA A 59 2.57 -4.66 -18.45
C ALA A 59 1.23 -5.39 -18.22
N GLY A 60 0.94 -5.85 -17.01
CA GLY A 60 -0.27 -6.64 -16.71
C GLY A 60 -1.56 -5.84 -16.94
N LEU A 61 -1.56 -4.54 -16.64
CA LEU A 61 -2.73 -3.67 -16.85
C LEU A 61 -3.03 -3.39 -18.33
N ALA A 62 -2.04 -3.53 -19.21
CA ALA A 62 -2.24 -3.35 -20.64
C ALA A 62 -3.04 -4.49 -21.29
N LYS A 63 -3.20 -5.62 -20.58
CA LYS A 63 -3.89 -6.80 -21.08
C LYS A 63 -5.33 -6.85 -20.56
N PRO A 64 -6.34 -6.86 -21.44
CA PRO A 64 -7.73 -7.05 -21.02
C PRO A 64 -7.92 -8.45 -20.44
N MET A 65 -8.81 -8.57 -19.45
CA MET A 65 -9.13 -9.84 -18.81
C MET A 65 -10.58 -10.24 -19.10
N LEU A 66 -10.84 -11.55 -19.18
CA LEU A 66 -12.17 -12.09 -19.45
C LEU A 66 -13.10 -11.86 -18.25
N ILE A 67 -14.23 -11.20 -18.49
CA ILE A 67 -15.27 -10.99 -17.48
C ILE A 67 -16.23 -12.18 -17.55
N ASN A 68 -16.03 -13.18 -16.70
CA ASN A 68 -16.83 -14.41 -16.63
C ASN A 68 -17.55 -14.60 -15.28
N ASN A 69 -17.93 -13.50 -14.63
CA ASN A 69 -18.58 -13.53 -13.32
C ASN A 69 -19.84 -12.65 -13.30
N SER A 70 -20.70 -12.89 -12.31
CA SER A 70 -21.99 -12.20 -12.15
C SER A 70 -21.88 -10.71 -11.83
N PHE A 71 -20.70 -10.23 -11.42
CA PHE A 71 -20.46 -8.83 -11.10
C PHE A 71 -20.19 -7.97 -12.34
N GLY A 72 -19.97 -8.59 -13.51
CA GLY A 72 -19.75 -7.87 -14.76
C GLY A 72 -18.45 -7.06 -14.80
N SER A 73 -17.52 -7.31 -13.89
CA SER A 73 -16.22 -6.63 -13.81
C SER A 73 -15.13 -7.59 -13.35
N VAL A 74 -13.87 -7.24 -13.62
CA VAL A 74 -12.71 -7.99 -13.18
C VAL A 74 -11.60 -7.01 -12.80
N VAL A 75 -10.95 -7.27 -11.67
CA VAL A 75 -9.90 -6.39 -11.13
C VAL A 75 -8.54 -7.03 -11.36
N THR A 76 -7.68 -6.34 -12.09
CA THR A 76 -6.26 -6.69 -12.20
C THR A 76 -5.48 -5.86 -11.19
N THR A 77 -4.98 -6.49 -10.13
CA THR A 77 -4.26 -5.78 -9.05
C THR A 77 -2.82 -5.47 -9.45
N ALA A 78 -2.42 -4.21 -9.36
CA ALA A 78 -1.03 -3.78 -9.50
C ALA A 78 -0.51 -3.29 -8.14
N ASN A 79 -0.19 -4.23 -7.24
CA ASN A 79 0.35 -3.95 -5.91
C ASN A 79 1.83 -4.37 -5.83
N VAL A 80 2.46 -4.19 -4.66
CA VAL A 80 3.87 -4.54 -4.39
C VAL A 80 4.26 -5.98 -4.78
N MET A 81 3.29 -6.91 -4.83
CA MET A 81 3.55 -8.29 -5.27
C MET A 81 3.69 -8.44 -6.80
N GLN A 82 3.22 -7.45 -7.57
CA GLN A 82 3.20 -7.46 -9.03
C GLN A 82 4.05 -6.34 -9.64
N VAL A 83 4.14 -5.18 -8.97
CA VAL A 83 4.81 -3.95 -9.42
C VAL A 83 5.44 -3.30 -8.22
N LEU A 84 6.66 -2.80 -8.37
CA LEU A 84 7.35 -2.24 -7.24
C LEU A 84 7.25 -0.72 -7.15
N PHE A 85 6.72 -0.25 -6.01
CA PHE A 85 7.26 0.89 -5.27
C PHE A 85 6.86 0.73 -3.79
N ILE A 86 7.85 0.64 -2.88
CA ILE A 86 7.71 0.91 -1.45
C ILE A 86 8.52 2.17 -1.19
#